data_AF-A0A1T2XFJ3-F1
#
_entry.id   AF-A0A1T2XFJ3-F1
#
_cell.length_a   1.000
_cell.length_b   1.000
_cell.length_c   1.000
_cell.angle_alpha   90.00
_cell.angle_beta   90.00
_cell.angle_gamma   90.00
#
_symmetry.space_group_name_H-M   'P 1'
#
loop_
_entity.id
_entity.type
_entity.pdbx_description
1 polymer ?
#
loop_
_entity_poly.entity_id
_entity_poly.type
_entity_poly.pdbx_seq_one_letter_code
_entity_poly.pdbx_strand_id
1 'polypeptide(L)'
;MLLRKMMVAYVTTWIMLFCLGFFSLGGGEAWNAAERYMGWFLVVAMYAVPVIFLYGIIVSALVEGATLKLKFTGPGEWLVSGFLHVIFGLAFGILLQSSLFSIIGGTAAMLFFSFDRIIMYITPRYRRRIWSFLLIMPIVVFIVIAGTLSWSSPPRPPFTANDAVTFATSGQGTIIDAFPKQEGKIHLQIEGYEVERETVIETTEVKEKYLVHFIERWRKGQEVGEHRWTYAVIRGGMNFEEEKGEQPPYV
;
A
#
# COMPACT_ATOMS: atom_id res chain seq x y z
N MET A 1 -7.33 -6.00 34.96
CA MET A 1 -6.99 -7.07 33.99
C MET A 1 -7.14 -6.58 32.56
N LEU A 2 -8.34 -6.19 32.11
CA LEU A 2 -8.60 -5.79 30.71
C LEU A 2 -7.73 -4.62 30.20
N LEU A 3 -7.65 -3.52 30.96
CA LEU A 3 -6.88 -2.34 30.56
C LEU A 3 -5.38 -2.64 30.36
N ARG A 4 -4.81 -3.57 31.14
CA ARG A 4 -3.42 -4.04 30.98
C ARG A 4 -3.28 -4.74 29.62
N LYS A 5 -4.17 -5.69 29.32
CA LYS A 5 -4.15 -6.44 28.06
C LYS A 5 -4.40 -5.55 26.84
N MET A 6 -5.24 -4.52 26.94
CA MET A 6 -5.41 -3.52 25.88
C MET A 6 -4.10 -2.75 25.62
N MET A 7 -3.39 -2.34 26.67
CA MET A 7 -2.09 -1.67 26.52
C MET A 7 -1.03 -2.60 25.91
N VAL A 8 -1.01 -3.87 26.32
CA VAL A 8 -0.13 -4.89 25.75
C VAL A 8 -0.44 -5.13 24.28
N ALA A 9 -1.72 -5.26 23.92
CA ALA A 9 -2.17 -5.40 22.55
C ALA A 9 -1.74 -4.20 21.70
N TYR A 10 -1.91 -2.99 22.22
CA TYR A 10 -1.46 -1.75 21.58
C TYR A 10 0.05 -1.77 21.30
N VAL A 11 0.88 -1.99 22.32
CA VAL A 11 2.36 -1.99 22.19
C VAL A 11 2.82 -3.11 21.25
N THR A 12 2.29 -4.31 21.42
CA THR A 12 2.62 -5.47 20.57
C THR A 12 2.27 -5.18 19.12
N THR A 13 1.10 -4.59 18.87
CA THR A 13 0.68 -4.23 17.52
C THR A 13 1.66 -3.24 16.90
N TRP A 14 1.99 -2.14 17.57
CA TRP A 14 2.95 -1.17 17.04
C TRP A 14 4.31 -1.77 16.72
N ILE A 15 4.85 -2.62 17.60
CA ILE A 15 6.12 -3.31 17.35
C ILE A 15 6.00 -4.19 16.11
N MET A 16 4.93 -4.97 15.98
CA MET A 16 4.68 -5.78 14.79
C MET A 16 4.53 -4.95 13.52
N LEU A 17 3.86 -3.79 13.59
CA LEU A 17 3.73 -2.88 12.45
C LEU A 17 5.08 -2.30 12.03
N PHE A 18 5.95 -1.94 12.97
CA PHE A 18 7.31 -1.49 12.65
C PHE A 18 8.15 -2.61 12.04
N CYS A 19 8.13 -3.81 12.63
CA CYS A 19 8.87 -4.95 12.11
C CYS A 19 8.43 -5.32 10.69
N LEU A 20 7.12 -5.38 10.44
CA LEU A 20 6.58 -5.76 9.14
C LEU A 20 6.68 -4.61 8.12
N GLY A 21 6.45 -3.37 8.55
CA GLY A 21 6.59 -2.18 7.70
C GLY A 21 8.03 -1.93 7.27
N PHE A 22 9.03 -2.30 8.10
CA PHE A 22 10.44 -2.19 7.73
C PHE A 22 10.77 -2.96 6.44
N PHE A 23 10.16 -4.14 6.23
CA PHE A 23 10.36 -4.91 5.00
C PHE A 23 9.84 -4.22 3.73
N SER A 24 8.96 -3.22 3.86
CA SER A 24 8.47 -2.44 2.71
C SER A 24 9.43 -1.35 2.24
N LEU A 25 10.49 -1.03 2.99
CA LEU A 25 11.45 0.05 2.70
C LEU A 25 12.44 -0.29 1.57
N GLY A 26 12.06 -1.18 0.64
CA GLY A 26 12.93 -1.64 -0.45
C GLY A 26 13.50 -0.47 -1.27
N GLY A 27 14.85 -0.37 -1.28
CA GLY A 27 15.65 0.56 -2.07
C GLY A 27 15.33 2.03 -1.80
N GLY A 28 16.08 2.67 -0.90
CA GLY A 28 15.85 4.04 -0.39
C GLY A 28 15.97 5.20 -1.40
N GLU A 29 15.77 4.94 -2.69
CA GLU A 29 15.90 5.93 -3.77
C GLU A 29 14.57 6.28 -4.44
N ALA A 30 13.45 5.67 -4.02
CA ALA A 30 12.15 5.99 -4.58
C ALA A 30 11.62 7.33 -4.05
N TRP A 31 11.19 8.23 -4.94
CA TRP A 31 10.60 9.53 -4.60
C TRP A 31 9.35 9.43 -3.70
N ASN A 32 8.68 8.28 -3.73
CA ASN A 32 7.47 7.99 -2.95
C ASN A 32 7.74 7.03 -1.77
N ALA A 33 8.97 6.99 -1.24
CA ALA A 33 9.32 6.05 -0.17
C ALA A 33 8.43 6.21 1.08
N ALA A 34 8.14 7.45 1.50
CA ALA A 34 7.26 7.73 2.62
C ALA A 34 5.82 7.24 2.37
N GLU A 35 5.26 7.54 1.19
CA GLU A 35 3.90 7.09 0.79
C GLU A 35 3.81 5.57 0.75
N ARG A 36 4.82 4.90 0.19
CA ARG A 36 4.90 3.43 0.14
C ARG A 36 4.97 2.83 1.53
N TYR A 37 5.83 3.36 2.41
CA TYR A 37 5.95 2.91 3.79
C TYR A 37 4.63 3.07 4.54
N MET A 38 4.03 4.27 4.49
CA MET A 38 2.75 4.55 5.15
C MET A 38 1.61 3.69 4.60
N GLY A 39 1.55 3.49 3.28
CA GLY A 39 0.57 2.62 2.63
C GLY A 39 0.70 1.17 3.09
N TRP A 40 1.91 0.61 3.10
CA TRP A 40 2.15 -0.74 3.62
C TRP A 40 1.86 -0.84 5.12
N PHE A 41 2.23 0.17 5.90
CA PHE A 41 1.94 0.23 7.32
C PHE A 41 0.43 0.14 7.58
N LEU A 42 -0.39 0.88 6.81
CA LEU A 42 -1.85 0.84 6.88
C LEU A 42 -2.43 -0.53 6.46
N VAL A 43 -1.93 -1.10 5.37
CA VAL A 43 -2.36 -2.44 4.92
C VAL A 43 -2.09 -3.47 6.01
N VAL A 44 -0.89 -3.50 6.58
CA VAL A 44 -0.55 -4.42 7.68
C VAL A 44 -1.41 -4.13 8.91
N ALA A 45 -1.64 -2.86 9.26
CA ALA A 45 -2.47 -2.48 10.40
C ALA A 45 -3.91 -3.01 10.28
N MET A 46 -4.48 -2.99 9.08
CA MET A 46 -5.83 -3.49 8.82
C MET A 46 -6.00 -4.96 9.22
N TYR A 47 -4.95 -5.78 9.11
CA TYR A 47 -4.98 -7.20 9.48
C TYR A 47 -4.41 -7.48 10.87
N ALA A 48 -3.28 -6.85 11.23
CA ALA A 48 -2.59 -7.12 12.48
C ALA A 48 -3.35 -6.58 13.70
N VAL A 49 -3.96 -5.39 13.60
CA VAL A 49 -4.67 -4.78 14.73
C VAL A 49 -5.84 -5.64 15.19
N PRO A 50 -6.81 -6.06 14.33
CA PRO A 50 -7.93 -6.87 14.79
C PRO A 50 -7.48 -8.23 15.34
N VAL A 51 -6.50 -8.87 14.68
CA VAL A 51 -5.97 -10.16 15.11
C VAL A 51 -5.34 -10.05 16.50
N ILE A 52 -4.40 -9.13 16.71
CA ILE A 52 -3.70 -9.00 17.99
C ILE A 52 -4.66 -8.54 19.11
N PHE A 53 -5.57 -7.60 18.82
CA PHE A 53 -6.52 -7.13 19.84
C PHE A 53 -7.56 -8.18 20.21
N LEU A 54 -8.18 -8.85 19.24
CA LEU A 54 -9.22 -9.82 19.54
C LEU A 54 -8.59 -11.11 20.05
N TYR A 55 -7.74 -11.74 19.23
CA TYR A 55 -7.16 -13.04 19.56
C TYR A 55 -6.18 -12.94 20.73
N GLY A 56 -5.29 -11.95 20.73
CA GLY A 56 -4.29 -11.79 21.78
C GLY A 56 -4.92 -11.57 23.15
N ILE A 57 -5.94 -10.71 23.26
CA ILE A 57 -6.65 -10.48 24.53
C ILE A 57 -7.39 -11.75 24.99
N ILE A 58 -8.12 -12.42 24.08
CA ILE A 58 -8.88 -13.63 24.41
C ILE A 58 -7.94 -14.76 24.87
N VAL A 59 -6.93 -15.10 24.08
CA VAL A 59 -5.97 -16.16 24.41
C VAL A 59 -5.26 -15.84 25.72
N SER A 60 -4.79 -14.61 25.89
CA SER A 60 -4.09 -14.22 27.11
C SER A 60 -5.00 -14.29 28.34
N ALA A 61 -6.28 -13.92 28.23
CA ALA A 61 -7.25 -14.04 29.31
C ALA A 61 -7.59 -15.50 29.63
N LEU A 62 -7.73 -16.37 28.61
CA LEU A 62 -7.98 -17.80 28.78
C LEU A 62 -6.80 -18.50 29.44
N VAL A 63 -5.57 -18.20 29.01
CA VAL A 63 -4.35 -18.79 29.59
C VAL A 63 -4.20 -18.35 31.05
N GLU A 64 -4.37 -17.06 31.36
CA GLU A 64 -4.31 -16.55 32.75
C GLU A 64 -5.41 -17.18 33.62
N GLY A 65 -6.64 -17.31 33.09
CA GLY A 65 -7.73 -17.99 33.79
C GLY A 65 -7.46 -19.47 34.04
N ALA A 66 -6.86 -20.17 33.07
CA ALA A 66 -6.50 -21.58 33.18
C ALA A 66 -5.37 -21.81 34.20
N THR A 67 -4.32 -20.98 34.18
CA THR A 67 -3.21 -21.12 35.15
C THR A 67 -3.66 -20.84 36.58
N LEU A 68 -4.54 -19.85 36.78
CA LEU A 68 -5.16 -19.57 38.08
C LEU A 68 -6.02 -20.75 38.56
N LYS A 69 -6.85 -21.31 37.69
CA LYS A 69 -7.73 -22.45 38.04
C LYS A 69 -6.93 -23.71 38.38
N LEU A 70 -5.84 -23.97 37.67
CA LEU A 70 -4.96 -25.12 37.89
C LEU A 70 -3.95 -24.91 39.02
N LYS A 71 -3.99 -23.74 39.70
CA LYS A 71 -3.09 -23.37 40.80
C LYS A 71 -1.60 -23.45 40.43
N PHE A 72 -1.27 -23.24 39.16
CA PHE A 72 0.12 -23.06 38.77
C PHE A 72 0.63 -21.75 39.36
N THR A 73 1.67 -21.83 40.18
CA THR A 73 2.27 -20.67 40.85
C THR A 73 3.79 -20.69 40.70
N GLY A 74 4.41 -19.52 40.82
CA GLY A 74 5.86 -19.38 40.75
C GLY A 74 6.43 -19.54 39.33
N PRO A 75 7.68 -20.01 39.17
CA PRO A 75 8.36 -20.06 37.86
C PRO A 75 7.70 -21.04 36.88
N GLY A 76 7.03 -22.07 37.37
CA GLY A 76 6.28 -23.01 36.52
C GLY A 76 5.11 -22.35 35.78
N GLU A 77 4.46 -21.36 36.41
CA GLU A 77 3.38 -20.59 35.77
C GLU A 77 3.90 -19.84 34.54
N TRP A 78 5.09 -19.24 34.64
CA TRP A 78 5.70 -18.49 33.54
C TRP A 78 6.01 -19.37 32.34
N LEU A 79 6.62 -20.54 32.59
CA LEU A 79 6.96 -21.48 31.53
C LEU A 79 5.71 -22.02 30.83
N VAL A 80 4.72 -22.48 31.60
CA VAL A 80 3.47 -23.02 31.05
C VAL A 80 2.69 -21.93 30.30
N SER A 81 2.56 -20.74 30.89
CA SER A 81 1.84 -19.62 30.28
C SER A 81 2.51 -19.14 28.99
N GLY A 82 3.84 -18.98 29.01
CA GLY A 82 4.61 -18.57 27.82
C GLY A 82 4.55 -19.61 26.71
N PHE A 83 4.71 -20.89 27.05
CA PHE A 83 4.62 -22.00 26.09
C PHE A 83 3.24 -22.07 25.42
N LEU A 84 2.16 -21.93 26.20
CA LEU A 84 0.80 -21.89 25.66
C LEU A 84 0.59 -20.70 24.71
N HIS A 85 1.09 -19.50 25.04
CA HIS A 85 1.01 -18.35 24.14
C HIS A 85 1.73 -18.63 22.81
N VAL A 86 2.93 -19.21 22.85
CA VAL A 86 3.68 -19.54 21.64
C VAL A 86 2.94 -20.57 20.79
N ILE A 87 2.40 -21.65 21.40
CA ILE A 87 1.60 -22.65 20.66
C ILE A 87 0.40 -21.99 19.97
N PHE A 88 -0.37 -21.18 20.72
CA PHE A 88 -1.53 -20.48 20.16
C PHE A 88 -1.14 -19.46 19.08
N GLY A 89 0.04 -18.84 19.19
CA GLY A 89 0.58 -17.96 18.14
C GLY A 89 0.98 -18.74 16.88
N LEU A 90 1.67 -19.86 17.04
CA LEU A 90 2.12 -20.70 15.93
C LEU A 90 0.94 -21.33 15.16
N ALA A 91 -0.20 -21.55 15.83
CA ALA A 91 -1.41 -22.11 15.24
C ALA A 91 -1.95 -21.29 14.05
N PHE A 92 -1.63 -19.99 13.95
CA PHE A 92 -1.97 -19.18 12.76
C PHE A 92 -1.38 -19.74 11.47
N GLY A 93 -0.20 -20.37 11.53
CA GLY A 93 0.38 -20.99 10.34
C GLY A 93 -0.38 -22.19 9.84
N ILE A 94 -1.06 -22.93 10.72
CA ILE A 94 -1.92 -24.05 10.35
C ILE A 94 -3.20 -23.50 9.69
N LEU A 95 -3.82 -22.49 10.31
CA LEU A 95 -5.06 -21.88 9.81
C LEU A 95 -4.88 -21.21 8.44
N LEU A 96 -3.75 -20.54 8.23
CA LEU A 96 -3.42 -19.82 7.00
C LEU A 96 -2.53 -20.61 6.05
N GLN A 97 -2.27 -21.90 6.35
CA GLN A 97 -1.43 -22.80 5.55
C GLN A 97 -0.07 -22.20 5.15
N SER A 98 0.59 -21.51 6.08
CA SER A 98 1.80 -20.73 5.82
C SER A 98 2.74 -20.70 7.02
N SER A 99 3.99 -21.10 6.79
CA SER A 99 5.07 -21.06 7.78
C SER A 99 5.37 -19.63 8.22
N LEU A 100 5.30 -18.65 7.31
CA LEU A 100 5.53 -17.24 7.61
C LEU A 100 4.51 -16.72 8.62
N PHE A 101 3.23 -17.03 8.43
CA PHE A 101 2.18 -16.65 9.39
C PHE A 101 2.31 -17.38 10.73
N SER A 102 2.86 -18.61 10.75
CA SER A 102 3.23 -19.28 12.00
C SER A 102 4.27 -18.48 12.77
N ILE A 103 5.37 -18.11 12.11
CA ILE A 103 6.48 -17.37 12.73
C ILE A 103 5.99 -16.01 13.23
N ILE A 104 5.28 -15.24 12.38
CA ILE A 104 4.74 -13.93 12.75
C ILE A 104 3.77 -14.04 13.93
N GLY A 105 2.86 -15.03 13.90
CA GLY A 105 1.90 -15.27 14.99
C GLY A 105 2.58 -15.67 16.30
N GLY A 106 3.57 -16.56 16.23
CA GLY A 106 4.39 -16.97 17.37
C GLY A 106 5.17 -15.81 17.98
N THR A 107 5.83 -14.99 17.14
CA THR A 107 6.55 -13.79 17.57
C THR A 107 5.61 -12.78 18.22
N ALA A 108 4.45 -12.49 17.62
CA ALA A 108 3.46 -11.59 18.19
C ALA A 108 2.94 -12.10 19.54
N ALA A 109 2.66 -13.40 19.67
CA ALA A 109 2.20 -13.98 20.92
C ALA A 109 3.28 -13.95 22.02
N MET A 110 4.54 -14.18 21.67
CA MET A 110 5.67 -14.07 22.60
C MET A 110 5.89 -12.62 23.07
N LEU A 111 5.79 -11.64 22.17
CA LEU A 111 5.83 -10.21 22.52
C LEU A 111 4.67 -9.85 23.45
N PHE A 112 3.45 -10.27 23.10
CA PHE A 112 2.26 -10.03 23.93
C PHE A 112 2.46 -10.58 25.34
N PHE A 113 2.85 -11.84 25.48
CA PHE A 113 3.11 -12.47 26.77
C PHE A 113 4.19 -11.70 27.56
N SER A 114 5.29 -11.35 26.91
CA SER A 114 6.41 -10.65 27.54
C SER A 114 5.98 -9.30 28.09
N PHE A 115 5.26 -8.50 27.30
CA PHE A 115 4.76 -7.19 27.73
C PHE A 115 3.67 -7.31 28.80
N ASP A 116 2.79 -8.31 28.76
CA ASP A 116 1.78 -8.54 29.81
C ASP A 116 2.45 -8.79 31.16
N ARG A 117 3.51 -9.61 31.18
CA ARG A 117 4.30 -9.86 32.38
C ARG A 117 5.06 -8.61 32.83
N ILE A 118 5.79 -7.93 31.94
CA ILE A 118 6.53 -6.70 32.29
C ILE A 118 5.59 -5.67 32.91
N ILE A 119 4.44 -5.39 32.30
CA ILE A 119 3.48 -4.39 32.80
C ILE A 119 2.86 -4.82 34.14
N MET A 120 2.68 -6.12 34.39
CA MET A 120 2.19 -6.63 35.67
C MET A 120 3.15 -6.34 36.83
N TYR A 121 4.47 -6.36 36.61
CA TYR A 121 5.48 -6.11 37.65
C TYR A 121 5.84 -4.63 37.83
N ILE A 122 5.27 -3.72 37.03
CA ILE A 122 5.54 -2.29 37.15
C ILE A 122 4.92 -1.72 38.42
N THR A 123 5.77 -1.14 39.28
CA THR A 123 5.38 -0.49 40.54
C THR A 123 4.32 0.60 40.30
N PRO A 124 3.26 0.69 41.13
CA PRO A 124 2.19 1.67 40.97
C PRO A 124 2.68 3.12 40.91
N ARG A 125 3.80 3.45 41.57
CA ARG A 125 4.45 4.77 41.54
C ARG A 125 4.83 5.24 40.14
N TYR A 126 5.27 4.34 39.26
CA TYR A 126 5.72 4.67 37.90
C TYR A 126 4.67 4.37 36.82
N ARG A 127 3.57 3.73 37.21
CA ARG A 127 2.54 3.23 36.29
C ARG A 127 2.03 4.32 35.34
N ARG A 128 1.62 5.49 35.87
CA ARG A 128 1.07 6.57 35.02
C ARG A 128 2.08 7.06 33.98
N ARG A 129 3.33 7.29 34.38
CA ARG A 129 4.39 7.78 33.48
C ARG A 129 4.73 6.77 32.39
N ILE A 130 4.85 5.49 32.76
CA ILE A 130 5.14 4.41 31.81
C ILE A 130 3.97 4.24 30.82
N TRP A 131 2.74 4.34 31.30
CA TRP A 131 1.56 4.22 30.44
C TRP A 131 1.47 5.35 29.42
N SER A 132 1.70 6.60 29.84
CA SER A 132 1.77 7.73 28.90
C SER A 132 2.91 7.56 27.90
N PHE A 133 4.08 7.09 28.36
CA PHE A 133 5.20 6.82 27.47
C PHE A 133 4.89 5.75 26.43
N LEU A 134 4.36 4.59 26.85
CA LEU A 134 4.01 3.48 25.95
C LEU A 134 2.93 3.86 24.94
N LEU A 135 2.03 4.79 25.29
CA LEU A 135 0.98 5.28 24.39
C LEU A 135 1.52 6.30 23.37
N ILE A 136 2.44 7.19 23.77
CA ILE A 136 2.91 8.27 22.92
C ILE A 136 4.09 7.82 22.04
N MET A 137 4.99 7.00 22.58
CA MET A 137 6.26 6.64 21.94
C MET A 137 6.08 6.04 20.54
N PRO A 138 5.17 5.07 20.30
CA PRO A 138 5.02 4.50 18.96
C PRO A 138 4.56 5.53 17.92
N ILE A 139 3.67 6.44 18.30
CA ILE A 139 3.20 7.51 17.39
C ILE A 139 4.36 8.43 17.01
N VAL A 140 5.19 8.82 18.00
CA VAL A 140 6.37 9.65 17.76
C VAL A 140 7.37 8.93 16.85
N VAL A 141 7.66 7.65 17.09
CA VAL A 141 8.55 6.86 16.24
C VAL A 141 8.03 6.77 14.82
N PHE A 142 6.72 6.55 14.62
CA PHE A 142 6.11 6.52 13.30
C PHE A 142 6.27 7.85 12.57
N ILE A 143 6.01 8.98 13.23
CA ILE A 143 6.18 10.33 12.66
C ILE A 143 7.63 10.57 12.28
N VAL A 144 8.59 10.17 13.13
CA VAL A 144 10.02 10.31 12.83
C VAL A 144 10.43 9.47 11.62
N ILE A 145 9.98 8.21 11.52
CA ILE A 145 10.29 7.36 10.35
C ILE A 145 9.66 7.94 9.08
N ALA A 146 8.36 8.25 9.09
CA ALA A 146 7.69 8.80 7.92
C ALA A 146 8.27 10.17 7.50
N GLY A 147 8.58 11.02 8.48
CA GLY A 147 9.18 12.33 8.26
C GLY A 147 10.60 12.25 7.70
N THR A 148 11.43 11.34 8.22
CA THR A 148 12.78 11.11 7.69
C THR A 148 12.74 10.56 6.27
N LEU A 149 11.85 9.61 5.96
CA LEU A 149 11.66 9.11 4.59
C LEU A 149 11.19 10.21 3.65
N SER A 150 10.25 11.06 4.08
CA SER A 150 9.76 12.18 3.27
C SER A 150 10.86 13.19 2.98
N TRP A 151 11.69 13.49 3.99
CA TRP A 151 12.81 14.41 3.88
C TRP A 151 13.95 13.88 3.02
N SER A 152 14.27 12.58 3.13
CA SER A 152 15.37 11.97 2.36
C SER A 152 14.98 11.52 0.96
N SER A 153 13.69 11.50 0.63
CA SER A 153 13.22 11.08 -0.69
C SER A 153 13.62 12.11 -1.75
N PRO A 154 14.06 11.67 -2.94
CA PRO A 154 14.28 12.59 -4.05
C PRO A 154 12.96 13.29 -4.42
N PRO A 155 13.02 14.49 -5.01
CA PRO A 155 11.82 15.16 -5.49
C PRO A 155 11.10 14.26 -6.49
N ARG A 156 9.77 14.33 -6.49
CA ARG A 156 8.94 13.63 -7.46
C ARG A 156 9.43 13.98 -8.88
N PRO A 157 9.73 12.98 -9.74
CA PRO A 157 10.19 13.24 -11.09
C PRO A 157 9.09 13.97 -11.87
N PRO A 158 9.43 14.92 -12.76
CA PRO A 158 8.45 15.69 -13.52
C PRO A 158 7.61 14.78 -14.43
N PHE A 159 6.36 15.16 -14.68
CA PHE A 159 5.49 14.47 -15.64
C PHE A 159 5.82 15.01 -17.02
N THR A 160 6.29 14.14 -17.92
CA THR A 160 6.75 14.55 -19.25
C THR A 160 5.65 14.36 -20.30
N ALA A 161 5.84 15.01 -21.46
CA ALA A 161 5.00 14.81 -22.64
C ALA A 161 4.92 13.32 -23.06
N ASN A 162 6.06 12.62 -23.00
CA ASN A 162 6.11 11.18 -23.29
C ASN A 162 5.32 10.35 -22.27
N ASP A 163 5.36 10.72 -20.98
CA ASP A 163 4.55 10.06 -19.97
C ASP A 163 3.06 10.26 -20.23
N ALA A 164 2.66 11.45 -20.74
CA ALA A 164 1.28 11.75 -21.09
C ALA A 164 0.77 10.90 -22.26
N VAL A 165 1.56 10.73 -23.33
CA VAL A 165 1.19 9.84 -24.44
C VAL A 165 1.14 8.38 -24.00
N THR A 166 2.15 7.94 -23.24
CA THR A 166 2.20 6.58 -22.72
C THR A 166 0.97 6.30 -21.84
N PHE A 167 0.59 7.25 -20.99
CA PHE A 167 -0.60 7.14 -20.16
C PHE A 167 -1.89 7.09 -21.00
N ALA A 168 -2.06 8.01 -21.95
CA ALA A 168 -3.23 8.07 -22.82
C ALA A 168 -3.40 6.82 -23.69
N THR A 169 -2.30 6.21 -24.11
CA THR A 169 -2.28 5.02 -24.98
C THR A 169 -2.17 3.70 -24.21
N SER A 170 -2.15 3.72 -22.87
CA SER A 170 -2.02 2.51 -22.04
C SER A 170 -3.31 1.69 -21.91
N GLY A 171 -4.46 2.27 -22.27
CA GLY A 171 -5.76 1.60 -22.23
C GLY A 171 -5.92 0.59 -23.37
N GLN A 172 -5.96 -0.70 -23.02
CA GLN A 172 -6.21 -1.78 -23.98
C GLN A 172 -7.65 -1.77 -24.48
N GLY A 173 -7.85 -2.08 -25.78
CA GLY A 173 -9.18 -2.26 -26.37
C GLY A 173 -9.95 -0.96 -26.64
N THR A 174 -9.28 0.19 -26.59
CA THR A 174 -9.83 1.49 -26.99
C THR A 174 -9.39 1.84 -28.41
N ILE A 175 -10.11 2.73 -29.10
CA ILE A 175 -9.71 3.23 -30.44
C ILE A 175 -8.30 3.85 -30.41
N ILE A 176 -7.93 4.43 -29.28
CA ILE A 176 -6.63 5.08 -29.01
C ILE A 176 -5.48 4.05 -28.90
N ASP A 177 -5.78 2.78 -28.61
CA ASP A 177 -4.76 1.73 -28.49
C ASP A 177 -4.00 1.54 -29.80
N ALA A 178 -4.68 1.77 -30.93
CA ALA A 178 -4.15 1.57 -32.27
C ALA A 178 -3.33 2.76 -32.81
N PHE A 179 -3.13 3.80 -31.99
CA PHE A 179 -2.27 4.95 -32.29
C PHE A 179 -0.81 4.73 -31.83
N PRO A 180 0.14 5.50 -32.40
CA PRO A 180 1.53 5.51 -31.93
C PRO A 180 1.64 5.75 -30.40
N LYS A 181 2.40 4.89 -29.72
CA LYS A 181 2.69 5.00 -28.27
C LYS A 181 3.69 6.10 -27.91
N GLN A 182 4.24 6.76 -28.93
CA GLN A 182 5.12 7.91 -28.83
C GLN A 182 4.68 8.94 -29.87
N GLU A 183 5.12 10.19 -29.73
CA GLU A 183 4.87 11.22 -30.73
C GLU A 183 5.37 10.77 -32.11
N GLY A 184 4.52 10.88 -33.14
CA GLY A 184 4.86 10.45 -34.48
C GLY A 184 3.68 9.89 -35.28
N LYS A 185 4.01 9.22 -36.39
CA LYS A 185 3.06 8.73 -37.38
C LYS A 185 3.28 7.26 -37.69
N ILE A 186 2.18 6.54 -37.92
CA ILE A 186 2.19 5.20 -38.50
C ILE A 186 1.25 5.15 -39.70
N HIS A 187 1.63 4.35 -40.70
CA HIS A 187 0.84 4.13 -41.90
C HIS A 187 0.37 2.68 -41.90
N LEU A 188 -0.90 2.48 -42.21
CA LEU A 188 -1.59 1.21 -42.18
C LEU A 188 -2.47 1.08 -43.43
N GLN A 189 -2.81 -0.15 -43.79
CA GLN A 189 -3.89 -0.41 -44.74
C GLN A 189 -5.00 -1.17 -44.05
N ILE A 190 -6.22 -0.66 -44.13
CA ILE A 190 -7.42 -1.24 -43.52
C ILE A 190 -8.50 -1.27 -44.60
N GLU A 191 -8.98 -2.46 -44.97
CA GLU A 191 -10.05 -2.63 -45.98
C GLU A 191 -9.82 -1.88 -47.31
N GLY A 192 -8.55 -1.75 -47.71
CA GLY A 192 -8.13 -1.04 -48.92
C GLY A 192 -8.10 0.48 -48.80
N TYR A 193 -8.27 1.05 -47.61
CA TYR A 193 -7.95 2.44 -47.28
C TYR A 193 -6.48 2.56 -46.89
N GLU A 194 -5.81 3.60 -47.37
CA GLU A 194 -4.53 4.07 -46.82
C GLU A 194 -4.83 4.90 -45.58
N VAL A 195 -4.44 4.43 -44.40
CA VAL A 195 -4.73 5.06 -43.12
C VAL A 195 -3.43 5.55 -42.48
N GLU A 196 -3.35 6.85 -42.17
CA GLU A 196 -2.28 7.46 -41.38
C GLU A 196 -2.83 7.77 -39.99
N ARG A 197 -2.19 7.24 -38.95
CA ARG A 197 -2.46 7.61 -37.56
C ARG A 197 -1.29 8.40 -37.02
N GLU A 198 -1.60 9.55 -36.47
CA GLU A 198 -0.64 10.51 -35.92
C GLU A 198 -0.98 10.81 -34.46
N THR A 199 0.04 10.76 -33.60
CA THR A 199 -0.04 11.23 -32.21
C THR A 199 0.78 12.51 -32.10
N VAL A 200 0.14 13.63 -31.76
CA VAL A 200 0.77 14.95 -31.55
C VAL A 200 0.56 15.39 -30.11
N ILE A 201 1.56 16.03 -29.53
CA ILE A 201 1.50 16.54 -28.16
C ILE A 201 1.61 18.06 -28.20
N GLU A 202 0.70 18.73 -27.51
CA GLU A 202 0.74 20.17 -27.29
C GLU A 202 0.95 20.46 -25.80
N THR A 203 1.95 21.29 -25.49
CA THR A 203 2.20 21.78 -24.13
C THR A 203 1.22 22.88 -23.79
N THR A 204 0.53 22.76 -22.65
CA THR A 204 -0.33 23.84 -22.16
C THR A 204 0.46 24.82 -21.27
N GLU A 205 -0.11 25.99 -21.01
CA GLU A 205 0.43 26.95 -20.03
C GLU A 205 0.43 26.38 -18.59
N VAL A 206 -0.36 25.34 -18.34
CA VAL A 206 -0.47 24.69 -17.03
C VAL A 206 0.62 23.61 -16.91
N LYS A 207 1.46 23.73 -15.87
CA LYS A 207 2.55 22.78 -15.59
C LYS A 207 2.00 21.35 -15.42
N GLU A 208 2.67 20.37 -16.04
CA GLU A 208 2.29 18.94 -16.05
C GLU A 208 0.88 18.66 -16.65
N LYS A 209 0.37 19.55 -17.50
CA LYS A 209 -0.82 19.32 -18.32
C LYS A 209 -0.44 19.36 -19.80
N TYR A 210 -0.78 18.29 -20.52
CA TYR A 210 -0.51 18.13 -21.94
C TYR A 210 -1.82 17.86 -22.67
N LEU A 211 -1.97 18.42 -23.87
CA LEU A 211 -3.02 18.02 -24.81
C LEU A 211 -2.42 16.97 -25.73
N VAL A 212 -3.04 15.80 -25.78
CA VAL A 212 -2.65 14.73 -26.69
C VAL A 212 -3.70 14.65 -27.79
N HIS A 213 -3.27 14.87 -29.03
CA HIS A 213 -4.11 14.78 -30.20
C HIS A 213 -3.84 13.45 -30.91
N PHE A 214 -4.90 12.70 -31.12
CA PHE A 214 -4.90 11.50 -31.95
C PHE A 214 -5.61 11.84 -33.26
N ILE A 215 -4.87 11.83 -34.35
CA ILE A 215 -5.36 12.22 -35.68
C ILE A 215 -5.31 11.01 -36.59
N GLU A 216 -6.47 10.57 -37.08
CA GLU A 216 -6.59 9.53 -38.09
C GLU A 216 -6.96 10.17 -39.42
N ARG A 217 -6.15 9.93 -40.45
CA ARG A 217 -6.44 10.34 -41.83
C ARG A 217 -6.59 9.10 -42.68
N TRP A 218 -7.60 9.03 -43.54
CA TRP A 218 -7.77 7.93 -44.48
C TRP A 218 -7.99 8.42 -45.90
N ARG A 219 -7.57 7.59 -46.84
CA ARG A 219 -7.77 7.83 -48.27
C ARG A 219 -8.06 6.55 -49.03
N LYS A 220 -9.05 6.59 -49.93
CA LYS A 220 -9.33 5.55 -50.94
C LYS A 220 -9.87 6.18 -52.22
N GLY A 221 -9.02 6.29 -53.24
CA GLY A 221 -9.37 6.99 -54.47
C GLY A 221 -9.62 8.48 -54.25
N GLN A 222 -10.89 8.92 -54.39
CA GLN A 222 -11.34 10.29 -54.13
C GLN A 222 -11.90 10.50 -52.72
N GLU A 223 -12.22 9.42 -51.99
CA GLU A 223 -12.68 9.51 -50.60
C GLU A 223 -11.49 9.82 -49.70
N VAL A 224 -11.57 10.94 -48.97
CA VAL A 224 -10.56 11.39 -48.01
C VAL A 224 -11.29 11.92 -46.79
N GLY A 225 -10.81 11.59 -45.60
CA GLY A 225 -11.32 12.16 -44.36
C GLY A 225 -10.24 12.26 -43.29
N GLU A 226 -10.51 13.08 -42.29
CA GLU A 226 -9.71 13.21 -41.07
C GLU A 226 -10.64 13.15 -39.87
N HIS A 227 -10.23 12.42 -38.85
CA HIS A 227 -10.87 12.38 -37.55
C HIS A 227 -9.84 12.67 -36.46
N ARG A 228 -10.19 13.50 -35.49
CA ARG A 228 -9.30 13.97 -34.43
C ARG A 228 -9.96 13.83 -33.08
N TRP A 229 -9.25 13.18 -32.14
CA TRP A 229 -9.57 13.19 -30.72
C TRP A 229 -8.53 13.99 -29.95
N THR A 230 -8.97 14.81 -29.01
CA THR A 230 -8.10 15.61 -28.13
C THR A 230 -8.37 15.26 -26.68
N TYR A 231 -7.32 14.88 -25.96
CA TYR A 231 -7.37 14.56 -24.54
C TYR A 231 -6.46 15.49 -23.75
N ALA A 232 -7.00 16.08 -22.68
CA ALA A 232 -6.20 16.70 -21.65
C ALA A 232 -5.68 15.64 -20.68
N VAL A 233 -4.36 15.46 -20.69
CA VAL A 233 -3.68 14.48 -19.86
C VAL A 233 -2.90 15.20 -18.77
N ILE A 234 -3.20 14.83 -17.53
CA ILE A 234 -2.44 15.19 -16.35
C ILE A 234 -1.94 13.92 -15.68
N ARG A 235 -1.05 14.05 -14.71
CA ARG A 235 -0.56 12.88 -13.99
C ARG A 235 -1.71 12.13 -13.29
N GLY A 236 -1.97 10.89 -13.71
CA GLY A 236 -2.99 10.02 -13.13
C GLY A 236 -4.42 10.35 -13.55
N GLY A 237 -4.62 11.21 -14.55
CA GLY A 237 -5.95 11.58 -15.04
C GLY A 237 -5.93 11.94 -16.52
N MET A 238 -7.02 11.60 -17.22
CA MET A 238 -7.22 11.92 -18.63
C MET A 238 -8.66 12.36 -18.82
N ASN A 239 -8.85 13.53 -19.42
CA ASN A 239 -10.16 14.07 -19.75
C ASN A 239 -10.26 14.22 -21.26
N PHE A 240 -11.38 13.77 -21.81
CA PHE A 240 -11.75 14.08 -23.18
C PHE A 240 -12.12 15.56 -23.28
N GLU A 241 -11.49 16.28 -24.20
CA GLU A 241 -11.73 17.71 -24.42
C GLU A 241 -12.57 17.91 -25.68
N GLU A 242 -12.17 17.28 -26.79
CA GLU A 242 -12.78 17.56 -28.09
C GLU A 242 -12.64 16.39 -29.06
N GLU A 243 -13.66 16.21 -29.90
CA GLU A 243 -13.66 15.37 -31.09
C GLU A 243 -14.06 16.22 -32.30
N LYS A 244 -13.29 16.10 -33.39
CA LYS A 244 -13.49 16.85 -34.63
C LYS A 244 -13.32 15.92 -35.83
N GLY A 245 -14.05 16.17 -36.90
CA GLY A 245 -13.92 15.43 -38.15
C GLY A 245 -15.04 14.42 -38.37
N GLU A 246 -14.83 13.56 -39.36
CA GLU A 246 -15.81 12.56 -39.79
C GLU A 246 -15.46 11.19 -39.22
N GLN A 247 -16.44 10.37 -38.87
CA GLN A 247 -16.11 9.00 -38.45
C GLN A 247 -15.55 8.20 -39.65
N PRO A 248 -14.50 7.38 -39.46
CA PRO A 248 -13.92 6.63 -40.56
C PRO A 248 -14.95 5.61 -41.11
N PRO A 249 -15.01 5.42 -42.43
CA PRO A 249 -16.06 4.61 -43.08
C PRO A 249 -15.89 3.09 -42.88
N TYR A 250 -14.82 2.65 -42.23
CA TYR A 250 -14.43 1.26 -42.00
C TYR A 250 -14.44 0.86 -40.51
N VAL A 251 -15.06 1.68 -39.66
CA VAL A 251 -15.24 1.41 -38.21
C VAL A 251 -16.52 0.63 -37.95
#